data_AF-A0A840MMG9-F1
#
_entry.id   AF-A0A840MMG9-F1
#
_cell.length_a   1.000
_cell.length_b   1.000
_cell.length_c   1.000
_cell.angle_alpha   90.00
_cell.angle_beta   90.00
_cell.angle_gamma   90.00
#
_symmetry.space_group_name_H-M   'P 1'
#
loop_
_entity.id
_entity.type
_entity.pdbx_description
1 polymer ?
#
loop_
_entity_poly.entity_id
_entity_poly.type
_entity_poly.pdbx_seq_one_letter_code
_entity_poly.pdbx_strand_id
1 'polypeptide(L)'
;MLNRLCMVALLLGLSTVAQAEIDMTDCDPVPPPVPGSFGPFDYTDPVHRAKSPLVENAHFTPQVEALTRGQTGQAVMPDIQYTLTKYPNHPRALQSLIRLGMREKTDRPAGAARTVTCFLKRAVAFAPKDLVPRMLLARNLSLRGKDDEAMKVLKEAEELAPEDANLAYNMGLLYTDRKQYDKALTYAHKAYLAGFPLPGLRDRLKKAGQWTEPVPKPAEQTKPAQSVEQAKPATPTADADKVEAPVAPASADTGPTTAKPPVQ
;
A
#
# COMPACT_ATOMS: atom_id res chain seq x y z
N MET A 1 -20.54 16.22 -61.62
CA MET A 1 -20.63 16.40 -60.16
C MET A 1 -20.92 15.05 -59.55
N LEU A 2 -19.97 14.39 -58.89
CA LEU A 2 -20.24 13.34 -57.91
C LEU A 2 -19.00 13.14 -57.03
N ASN A 3 -19.22 13.24 -55.73
CA ASN A 3 -18.26 13.38 -54.65
C ASN A 3 -17.28 12.20 -54.53
N ARG A 4 -15.99 12.50 -54.42
CA ARG A 4 -15.00 11.58 -53.83
C ARG A 4 -15.11 11.66 -52.31
N LEU A 5 -15.64 10.61 -51.68
CA LEU A 5 -15.66 10.45 -50.24
C LEU A 5 -14.26 9.99 -49.79
N CYS A 6 -13.45 10.90 -49.25
CA CYS A 6 -12.23 10.56 -48.52
C CYS A 6 -12.61 10.02 -47.14
N MET A 7 -12.54 8.71 -46.96
CA MET A 7 -12.70 8.07 -45.66
C MET A 7 -11.34 8.11 -44.94
N VAL A 8 -11.15 9.08 -44.05
CA VAL A 8 -10.00 9.14 -43.14
C VAL A 8 -10.26 8.18 -41.99
N ALA A 9 -9.61 7.03 -42.01
CA ALA A 9 -9.62 6.09 -40.88
C ALA A 9 -8.69 6.62 -39.78
N LEU A 10 -9.26 7.22 -38.73
CA LEU A 10 -8.55 7.57 -37.51
C LEU A 10 -8.26 6.29 -36.73
N LEU A 11 -7.04 5.74 -36.86
CA LEU A 11 -6.54 4.68 -36.00
C LEU A 11 -6.12 5.30 -34.65
N LEU A 12 -7.08 5.39 -33.72
CA LEU A 12 -6.78 5.62 -32.30
C LEU A 12 -6.17 4.34 -31.74
N GLY A 13 -4.84 4.25 -31.82
CA GLY A 13 -4.08 3.23 -31.09
C GLY A 13 -4.25 3.46 -29.59
N LEU A 14 -5.10 2.67 -28.95
CA LEU A 14 -5.16 2.54 -27.50
C LEU A 14 -3.79 2.01 -27.05
N SER A 15 -2.96 2.89 -26.50
CA SER A 15 -1.75 2.51 -25.78
C SER A 15 -2.18 1.70 -24.55
N THR A 16 -2.31 0.39 -24.72
CA THR A 16 -2.37 -0.53 -23.58
C THR A 16 -1.02 -0.42 -22.89
N VAL A 17 -0.96 0.35 -21.81
CA VAL A 17 0.15 0.25 -20.87
C VAL A 17 0.10 -1.19 -20.39
N ALA A 18 1.01 -2.02 -20.89
CA ALA A 18 1.16 -3.39 -20.43
C ALA A 18 1.55 -3.32 -18.96
N GLN A 19 0.57 -3.40 -18.08
CA GLN A 19 0.84 -3.60 -16.66
C GLN A 19 1.54 -4.95 -16.58
N ALA A 20 2.81 -4.95 -16.17
CA ALA A 20 3.54 -6.19 -15.97
C ALA A 20 2.78 -7.01 -14.91
N GLU A 21 2.14 -8.08 -15.36
CA GLU A 21 1.41 -8.99 -14.47
C GLU A 21 2.41 -9.89 -13.75
N ILE A 22 2.23 -10.04 -12.44
CA ILE A 22 2.96 -11.05 -11.66
C ILE A 22 2.62 -12.42 -12.23
N ASP A 23 3.65 -13.24 -12.49
CA ASP A 23 3.47 -14.61 -12.95
C ASP A 23 2.71 -15.45 -11.91
N MET A 24 1.50 -15.88 -12.25
CA MET A 24 0.61 -16.68 -11.41
C MET A 24 0.58 -18.17 -11.78
N THR A 25 1.47 -18.65 -12.66
CA THR A 25 1.43 -20.04 -13.18
C THR A 25 1.40 -21.12 -12.09
N ASP A 26 2.03 -20.86 -10.95
CA ASP A 26 2.13 -21.77 -9.80
C ASP A 26 1.22 -21.38 -8.61
N CYS A 27 0.23 -20.50 -8.83
CA CYS A 27 -0.57 -19.93 -7.76
C CYS A 27 -2.03 -19.68 -8.17
N ASP A 28 -2.98 -20.00 -7.29
CA ASP A 28 -4.39 -19.73 -7.53
C ASP A 28 -4.77 -18.28 -7.15
N PRO A 29 -5.58 -17.59 -7.96
CA PRO A 29 -5.99 -16.21 -7.70
C PRO A 29 -6.87 -16.10 -6.45
N VAL A 30 -7.01 -14.87 -5.93
CA VAL A 30 -8.00 -14.59 -4.89
C VAL A 30 -9.39 -14.76 -5.50
N PRO A 31 -10.28 -15.59 -4.92
CA PRO A 31 -11.63 -15.75 -5.44
C PRO A 31 -12.41 -14.43 -5.33
N PRO A 32 -13.37 -14.18 -6.24
CA PRO A 32 -14.22 -13.01 -6.14
C PRO A 32 -15.03 -13.04 -4.84
N PRO A 33 -15.39 -11.86 -4.27
CA PRO A 33 -16.27 -11.80 -3.10
C PRO A 33 -17.58 -12.53 -3.37
N VAL A 34 -17.98 -13.39 -2.44
CA VAL A 34 -19.27 -14.08 -2.50
C VAL A 34 -20.33 -13.22 -1.81
N PRO A 35 -21.54 -13.03 -2.37
CA PRO A 35 -22.61 -12.29 -1.72
C PRO A 35 -22.88 -12.80 -0.29
N GLY A 36 -22.98 -11.87 0.67
CA GLY A 36 -23.17 -12.19 2.09
C GLY A 36 -21.92 -12.71 2.82
N SER A 37 -20.81 -12.94 2.12
CA SER A 37 -19.55 -13.32 2.75
C SER A 37 -18.82 -12.10 3.33
N PHE A 38 -18.14 -12.31 4.46
CA PHE A 38 -17.26 -11.29 5.04
C PHE A 38 -15.89 -11.34 4.33
N GLY A 39 -15.61 -10.37 3.45
CA GLY A 39 -14.37 -10.23 2.69
C GLY A 39 -14.35 -11.01 1.36
N PRO A 40 -13.22 -11.00 0.61
CA PRO A 40 -11.95 -10.34 0.94
C PRO A 40 -12.05 -8.81 0.87
N PHE A 41 -11.22 -8.13 1.65
CA PHE A 41 -11.17 -6.68 1.81
C PHE A 41 -9.79 -6.13 1.47
N ASP A 42 -9.74 -4.95 0.85
CA ASP A 42 -8.50 -4.21 0.59
C ASP A 42 -8.05 -3.45 1.83
N TYR A 43 -6.89 -3.83 2.38
CA TYR A 43 -6.34 -3.19 3.57
C TYR A 43 -5.93 -1.72 3.33
N THR A 44 -5.74 -1.28 2.09
CA THR A 44 -5.42 0.12 1.75
C THR A 44 -6.64 1.03 1.76
N ASP A 45 -7.83 0.48 1.54
CA ASP A 45 -9.09 1.21 1.57
C ASP A 45 -9.51 1.52 3.02
N PRO A 46 -9.79 2.80 3.38
CA PRO A 46 -10.16 3.17 4.75
C PRO A 46 -11.45 2.52 5.26
N VAL A 47 -12.45 2.31 4.41
CA VAL A 47 -13.76 1.73 4.76
C VAL A 47 -13.64 0.23 5.00
N HIS A 48 -12.78 -0.44 4.24
CA HIS A 48 -12.38 -1.82 4.48
C HIS A 48 -11.54 -1.94 5.75
N ARG A 49 -10.50 -1.12 5.90
CA ARG A 49 -9.60 -1.13 7.06
C ARG A 49 -10.34 -0.89 8.38
N ALA A 50 -11.39 -0.07 8.40
CA ALA A 50 -12.21 0.13 9.60
C ALA A 50 -12.84 -1.18 10.14
N LYS A 51 -12.97 -2.22 9.30
CA LYS A 51 -13.46 -3.55 9.69
C LYS A 51 -12.34 -4.50 10.14
N SER A 52 -11.07 -4.12 10.00
CA SER A 52 -9.93 -5.00 10.33
C SER A 52 -9.90 -5.45 11.79
N PRO A 53 -10.34 -4.66 12.79
CA PRO A 53 -10.36 -5.10 14.18
C PRO A 53 -11.20 -6.37 14.41
N LEU A 54 -12.24 -6.62 13.61
CA LEU A 54 -13.04 -7.85 13.70
C LEU A 54 -12.24 -9.10 13.37
N VAL A 55 -11.25 -8.99 12.48
CA VAL A 55 -10.36 -10.09 12.10
C VAL A 55 -9.13 -10.12 13.00
N GLU A 56 -8.50 -8.97 13.23
CA GLU A 56 -7.25 -8.89 13.97
C GLU A 56 -7.42 -9.33 15.43
N ASN A 57 -8.50 -8.94 16.09
CA ASN A 57 -8.76 -9.34 17.47
C ASN A 57 -9.08 -10.84 17.60
N ALA A 58 -9.58 -11.48 16.53
CA ALA A 58 -9.97 -12.88 16.51
C ALA A 58 -8.89 -13.82 15.98
N HIS A 59 -8.02 -13.34 15.08
CA HIS A 59 -7.10 -14.17 14.28
C HIS A 59 -5.73 -13.55 14.04
N PHE A 60 -5.46 -12.30 14.46
CA PHE A 60 -4.15 -11.69 14.30
C PHE A 60 -3.73 -10.92 15.54
N THR A 61 -3.82 -11.59 16.69
CA THR A 61 -3.42 -11.06 17.99
C THR A 61 -1.89 -10.89 18.07
N PRO A 62 -1.37 -10.14 19.06
CA PRO A 62 0.08 -9.97 19.22
C PRO A 62 0.87 -11.28 19.31
N GLN A 63 0.28 -12.35 19.86
CA GLN A 63 0.91 -13.67 19.95
C GLN A 63 1.00 -14.36 18.59
N VAL A 64 -0.03 -14.21 17.75
CA VAL A 64 -0.01 -14.70 16.37
C VAL A 64 1.01 -13.92 15.55
N GLU A 65 1.01 -12.58 15.66
CA GLU A 65 1.96 -11.72 14.95
C GLU A 65 3.41 -12.03 15.34
N ALA A 66 3.67 -12.27 16.64
CA ALA A 66 4.97 -12.65 17.17
C ALA A 66 5.39 -14.10 16.87
N LEU A 67 4.48 -14.90 16.27
CA LEU A 67 4.67 -16.33 15.98
C LEU A 67 4.97 -17.15 17.24
N THR A 68 4.29 -16.86 18.35
CA THR A 68 4.47 -17.58 19.62
C THR A 68 3.40 -18.65 19.82
N ARG A 69 2.13 -18.34 19.54
CA ARG A 69 1.00 -19.27 19.63
C ARG A 69 -0.17 -18.78 18.78
N GLY A 70 -0.95 -19.71 18.23
CA GLY A 70 -2.24 -19.39 17.59
C GLY A 70 -3.25 -18.80 18.59
N GLN A 71 -4.18 -18.01 18.06
CA GLN A 71 -5.35 -17.51 18.78
C GLN A 71 -6.48 -18.55 18.81
N THR A 72 -6.67 -19.29 17.71
CA THR A 72 -7.72 -20.31 17.59
C THR A 72 -7.21 -21.75 17.78
N GLY A 73 -5.92 -21.90 18.10
CA GLY A 73 -5.28 -23.18 18.33
C GLY A 73 -3.83 -23.05 18.75
N GLN A 74 -3.07 -24.15 18.78
CA GLN A 74 -1.64 -24.09 19.10
C GLN A 74 -0.82 -23.52 17.93
N ALA A 75 -1.11 -23.96 16.71
CA ALA A 75 -0.41 -23.51 15.51
C ALA A 75 -0.84 -22.08 15.12
N VAL A 76 0.12 -21.27 14.69
CA VAL A 76 -0.11 -19.87 14.25
C VAL A 76 -0.62 -19.76 12.80
N MET A 77 -0.31 -20.77 11.97
CA MET A 77 -0.58 -20.72 10.54
C MET A 77 -2.08 -20.61 10.19
N PRO A 78 -3.02 -21.32 10.86
CA PRO A 78 -4.45 -21.18 10.58
C PRO A 78 -4.98 -19.75 10.78
N ASP A 79 -4.51 -19.07 11.82
CA ASP A 79 -4.90 -17.70 12.15
C ASP A 79 -4.35 -16.67 11.15
N ILE A 80 -3.08 -16.83 10.76
CA ILE A 80 -2.46 -16.04 9.67
C ILE A 80 -3.22 -16.28 8.35
N GLN A 81 -3.53 -17.54 8.02
CA GLN A 81 -4.25 -17.89 6.80
C GLN A 81 -5.65 -17.29 6.78
N TYR A 82 -6.38 -17.34 7.90
CA TYR A 82 -7.69 -16.72 8.00
C TYR A 82 -7.58 -15.21 7.74
N THR A 83 -6.63 -14.55 8.40
CA THR A 83 -6.38 -13.12 8.23
C THR A 83 -6.11 -12.76 6.77
N LEU A 84 -5.26 -13.52 6.08
CA LEU A 84 -4.93 -13.31 4.66
C LEU A 84 -6.04 -13.75 3.70
N THR A 85 -7.01 -14.54 4.16
CA THR A 85 -8.24 -14.82 3.40
C THR A 85 -9.18 -13.62 3.44
N LYS A 86 -9.25 -12.92 4.58
CA LYS A 86 -10.09 -11.73 4.76
C LYS A 86 -9.45 -10.46 4.23
N TYR A 87 -8.13 -10.34 4.32
CA TYR A 87 -7.35 -9.21 3.84
C TYR A 87 -6.10 -9.73 3.11
N PRO A 88 -6.19 -10.03 1.81
CA PRO A 88 -5.07 -10.59 1.05
C PRO A 88 -3.81 -9.73 1.10
N ASN A 89 -3.94 -8.40 1.12
CA ASN A 89 -2.84 -7.45 1.25
C ASN A 89 -2.58 -6.97 2.69
N HIS A 90 -2.98 -7.74 3.72
CA HIS A 90 -2.71 -7.34 5.11
C HIS A 90 -1.20 -7.33 5.41
N PRO A 91 -0.58 -6.17 5.67
CA PRO A 91 0.88 -6.03 5.64
C PRO A 91 1.56 -6.81 6.77
N ARG A 92 1.04 -6.72 8.00
CA ARG A 92 1.63 -7.41 9.16
C ARG A 92 1.51 -8.93 9.05
N ALA A 93 0.34 -9.46 8.68
CA ALA A 93 0.13 -10.88 8.45
C ALA A 93 1.04 -11.46 7.34
N LEU A 94 1.21 -10.76 6.22
CA LEU A 94 2.16 -11.17 5.18
C LEU A 94 3.61 -11.19 5.70
N GLN A 95 4.00 -10.18 6.49
CA GLN A 95 5.33 -10.12 7.08
C GLN A 95 5.56 -11.25 8.11
N SER A 96 4.56 -11.56 8.95
CA SER A 96 4.59 -12.70 9.87
C SER A 96 4.66 -14.02 9.13
N LEU A 97 3.96 -14.17 8.00
CA LEU A 97 4.03 -15.36 7.16
C LEU A 97 5.45 -15.58 6.57
N ILE A 98 6.10 -14.53 6.07
CA ILE A 98 7.50 -14.61 5.64
C ILE A 98 8.40 -15.05 6.79
N ARG A 99 8.25 -14.44 7.98
CA ARG A 99 9.04 -14.79 9.17
C ARG A 99 8.84 -16.25 9.58
N LEU A 100 7.61 -16.77 9.47
CA LEU A 100 7.30 -18.17 9.74
C LEU A 100 7.99 -19.10 8.74
N GLY A 101 7.87 -18.82 7.44
CA GLY A 101 8.55 -19.59 6.39
C GLY A 101 10.08 -19.59 6.53
N MET A 102 10.66 -18.48 7.00
CA MET A 102 12.09 -18.41 7.32
C MET A 102 12.46 -19.23 8.55
N ARG A 103 11.67 -19.16 9.63
CA ARG A 103 11.89 -19.95 10.86
C ARG A 103 11.85 -21.45 10.56
N GLU A 104 10.89 -21.87 9.75
CA GLU A 104 10.69 -23.27 9.36
C GLU A 104 11.54 -23.68 8.14
N LYS A 105 12.27 -22.74 7.54
CA LYS A 105 13.12 -22.94 6.35
C LYS A 105 12.36 -23.55 5.15
N THR A 106 11.08 -23.25 5.00
CA THR A 106 10.20 -23.79 3.94
C THR A 106 9.34 -22.68 3.34
N ASP A 107 9.11 -22.73 2.03
CA ASP A 107 8.19 -21.79 1.37
C ASP A 107 6.74 -22.17 1.60
N ARG A 108 6.46 -23.34 2.18
CA ARG A 108 5.13 -23.76 2.59
C ARG A 108 5.16 -24.18 4.06
N PRO A 109 4.91 -23.25 4.99
CA PRO A 109 4.85 -23.55 6.41
C PRO A 109 3.86 -24.68 6.72
N ALA A 110 4.10 -25.39 7.83
CA ALA A 110 3.22 -26.48 8.25
C ALA A 110 1.76 -26.01 8.40
N GLY A 111 0.83 -26.74 7.76
CA GLY A 111 -0.59 -26.39 7.77
C GLY A 111 -1.00 -25.26 6.80
N ALA A 112 -0.08 -24.70 6.01
CA ALA A 112 -0.42 -23.69 5.01
C ALA A 112 -1.09 -24.31 3.76
N ALA A 113 -2.20 -23.71 3.32
CA ALA A 113 -2.88 -24.09 2.09
C ALA A 113 -2.08 -23.76 0.82
N ARG A 114 -1.15 -22.80 0.92
CA ARG A 114 -0.36 -22.25 -0.20
C ARG A 114 1.06 -21.95 0.25
N THR A 115 1.95 -21.71 -0.70
CA THR A 115 3.28 -21.19 -0.41
C THR A 115 3.21 -19.73 0.05
N VAL A 116 4.20 -19.28 0.82
CA VAL A 116 4.41 -17.87 1.18
C VAL A 116 4.48 -17.02 -0.09
N THR A 117 5.23 -17.48 -1.10
CA THR A 117 5.30 -16.81 -2.40
C THR A 117 3.92 -16.65 -3.03
N CYS A 118 3.07 -17.68 -3.01
CA CYS A 118 1.73 -17.59 -3.58
C CYS A 118 0.80 -16.64 -2.79
N PHE A 119 0.88 -16.61 -1.45
CA PHE A 119 0.15 -15.60 -0.67
C PHE A 119 0.56 -14.17 -1.06
N LEU A 120 1.86 -13.93 -1.29
CA LEU A 120 2.37 -12.62 -1.70
C LEU A 120 1.97 -12.26 -3.14
N LYS A 121 2.07 -13.21 -4.09
CA LYS A 121 1.61 -13.01 -5.47
C LYS A 121 0.12 -12.66 -5.52
N ARG A 122 -0.71 -13.38 -4.74
CA ARG A 122 -2.15 -13.08 -4.57
C ARG A 122 -2.39 -11.67 -4.02
N ALA A 123 -1.59 -11.24 -3.04
CA ALA A 123 -1.71 -9.90 -2.47
C ALA A 123 -1.39 -8.80 -3.50
N VAL A 124 -0.36 -9.00 -4.33
CA VAL A 124 -0.03 -8.07 -5.43
C VAL A 124 -1.14 -8.03 -6.47
N ALA A 125 -1.66 -9.19 -6.90
CA ALA A 125 -2.74 -9.27 -7.86
C ALA A 125 -4.05 -8.65 -7.33
N PHE A 126 -4.32 -8.82 -6.04
CA PHE A 126 -5.52 -8.29 -5.38
C PHE A 126 -5.49 -6.77 -5.21
N ALA A 127 -4.33 -6.19 -4.88
CA ALA A 127 -4.14 -4.76 -4.70
C ALA A 127 -2.99 -4.25 -5.60
N PRO A 128 -3.21 -4.11 -6.92
CA PRO A 128 -2.12 -3.83 -7.87
C PRO A 128 -1.49 -2.45 -7.75
N LYS A 129 -2.08 -1.52 -6.98
CA LYS A 129 -1.48 -0.21 -6.66
C LYS A 129 -0.80 -0.16 -5.29
N ASP A 130 -0.99 -1.21 -4.47
CA ASP A 130 -0.32 -1.32 -3.18
C ASP A 130 1.13 -1.79 -3.40
N LEU A 131 2.08 -0.96 -2.99
CA LEU A 131 3.51 -1.27 -3.10
C LEU A 131 3.96 -2.27 -2.04
N VAL A 132 3.25 -2.36 -0.90
CA VAL A 132 3.69 -3.17 0.24
C VAL A 132 3.79 -4.67 -0.12
N PRO A 133 2.78 -5.31 -0.73
CA PRO A 133 2.88 -6.68 -1.19
C PRO A 133 4.03 -6.93 -2.18
N ARG A 134 4.33 -5.97 -3.08
CA ARG A 134 5.45 -6.11 -4.03
C ARG A 134 6.80 -6.11 -3.33
N MET A 135 6.99 -5.19 -2.40
CA MET A 135 8.22 -5.14 -1.59
C MET A 135 8.38 -6.41 -0.75
N LEU A 136 7.30 -6.92 -0.16
CA LEU A 136 7.31 -8.18 0.59
C LEU A 136 7.56 -9.40 -0.31
N LEU A 137 7.00 -9.42 -1.53
CA LEU A 137 7.25 -10.46 -2.53
C LEU A 137 8.73 -10.48 -2.93
N ALA A 138 9.28 -9.33 -3.31
CA ALA A 138 10.70 -9.22 -3.66
C ALA A 138 11.62 -9.63 -2.51
N ARG A 139 11.27 -9.24 -1.27
CA ARG A 139 12.00 -9.67 -0.08
C ARG A 139 11.93 -11.19 0.11
N ASN A 140 10.76 -11.81 -0.03
CA ASN A 140 10.62 -13.27 0.09
C ASN A 140 11.42 -14.00 -0.99
N LEU A 141 11.31 -13.57 -2.25
CA LEU A 141 12.08 -14.11 -3.38
C LEU A 141 13.59 -14.02 -3.12
N SER A 142 14.06 -12.86 -2.65
CA SER A 142 15.46 -12.66 -2.26
C SER A 142 15.91 -13.62 -1.16
N LEU A 143 15.10 -13.79 -0.10
CA LEU A 143 15.43 -14.73 0.99
C LEU A 143 15.49 -16.19 0.53
N ARG A 144 14.90 -16.50 -0.63
CA ARG A 144 14.91 -17.81 -1.29
C ARG A 144 15.99 -17.95 -2.37
N GLY A 145 16.83 -16.93 -2.58
CA GLY A 145 17.85 -16.92 -3.64
C GLY A 145 17.30 -16.70 -5.05
N LYS A 146 16.06 -16.22 -5.18
CA LYS A 146 15.39 -15.92 -6.46
C LYS A 146 15.56 -14.44 -6.81
N ASP A 147 16.80 -14.11 -7.13
CA ASP A 147 17.30 -12.73 -7.10
C ASP A 147 16.81 -11.92 -8.28
N ASP A 148 16.87 -12.52 -9.46
CA ASP A 148 16.42 -11.91 -10.70
C ASP A 148 14.90 -11.67 -10.67
N GLU A 149 14.14 -12.61 -10.11
CA GLU A 149 12.70 -12.44 -9.89
C GLU A 149 12.42 -11.30 -8.91
N ALA A 150 13.16 -11.22 -7.79
CA ALA A 150 13.02 -10.14 -6.82
C ALA A 150 13.30 -8.77 -7.44
N MET A 151 14.35 -8.68 -8.27
CA MET A 151 14.73 -7.44 -8.94
C MET A 151 13.71 -7.01 -9.98
N LYS A 152 13.12 -7.95 -10.72
CA LYS A 152 12.03 -7.68 -11.65
C LYS A 152 10.83 -7.06 -10.92
N VAL A 153 10.40 -7.66 -9.81
CA VAL A 153 9.27 -7.15 -9.01
C VAL A 153 9.52 -5.74 -8.46
N LEU A 154 10.75 -5.44 -8.01
CA LEU A 154 11.07 -4.10 -7.52
C LEU A 154 11.16 -3.06 -8.62
N LYS A 155 11.64 -3.43 -9.82
CA LYS A 155 11.65 -2.54 -10.97
C LYS A 155 10.22 -2.17 -11.37
N GLU A 156 9.31 -3.13 -11.40
CA GLU A 156 7.88 -2.87 -11.64
C GLU A 156 7.28 -1.97 -10.56
N ALA A 157 7.65 -2.16 -9.29
CA ALA A 157 7.22 -1.26 -8.21
C ALA A 157 7.76 0.16 -8.39
N GLU A 158 9.00 0.31 -8.88
CA GLU A 158 9.62 1.62 -9.11
C GLU A 158 8.97 2.34 -10.29
N GLU A 159 8.60 1.62 -11.35
CA GLU A 159 7.83 2.17 -12.47
C GLU A 159 6.46 2.71 -12.01
N LEU A 160 5.83 2.06 -11.02
CA LEU A 160 4.56 2.52 -10.45
C LEU A 160 4.71 3.75 -9.53
N ALA A 161 5.83 3.85 -8.81
CA ALA A 161 6.04 4.89 -7.82
C ALA A 161 7.52 5.31 -7.75
N PRO A 162 8.01 6.05 -8.76
CA PRO A 162 9.43 6.35 -8.91
C PRO A 162 9.96 7.23 -7.78
N GLU A 163 9.13 8.03 -7.12
CA GLU A 163 9.56 8.94 -6.04
C GLU A 163 9.21 8.39 -4.64
N ASP A 164 8.76 7.14 -4.52
CA ASP A 164 8.40 6.58 -3.22
C ASP A 164 9.65 6.28 -2.37
N ALA A 165 9.75 6.99 -1.25
CA ALA A 165 10.89 6.88 -0.33
C ALA A 165 10.96 5.52 0.38
N ASN A 166 9.82 4.88 0.67
CA ASN A 166 9.78 3.56 1.29
C ASN A 166 10.31 2.48 0.33
N LEU A 167 9.90 2.56 -0.93
CA LEU A 167 10.36 1.68 -1.99
C LEU A 167 11.87 1.86 -2.20
N ALA A 168 12.34 3.10 -2.34
CA ALA A 168 13.77 3.38 -2.46
C ALA A 168 14.56 2.80 -1.28
N TYR A 169 14.07 2.97 -0.04
CA TYR A 169 14.70 2.40 1.14
C TYR A 169 14.77 0.87 1.10
N ASN A 170 13.66 0.21 0.71
CA ASN A 170 13.61 -1.26 0.62
C ASN A 170 14.47 -1.82 -0.51
N MET A 171 14.54 -1.13 -1.66
CA MET A 171 15.49 -1.47 -2.73
C MET A 171 16.93 -1.34 -2.25
N GLY A 172 17.25 -0.27 -1.51
CA GLY A 172 18.57 -0.08 -0.92
C GLY A 172 18.94 -1.18 0.08
N LEU A 173 18.01 -1.60 0.94
CA LEU A 173 18.22 -2.75 1.85
C LEU A 173 18.48 -4.04 1.07
N LEU A 174 17.71 -4.30 0.02
CA LEU A 174 17.91 -5.50 -0.78
C LEU A 174 19.27 -5.49 -1.46
N TYR A 175 19.66 -4.41 -2.14
CA TYR A 175 20.99 -4.30 -2.74
C TYR A 175 22.12 -4.44 -1.72
N THR A 176 21.90 -3.95 -0.48
CA THR A 176 22.84 -4.13 0.63
C THR A 176 22.97 -5.60 1.02
N ASP A 177 21.87 -6.35 1.13
CA ASP A 177 21.90 -7.80 1.39
C ASP A 177 22.73 -8.53 0.32
N ARG A 178 22.77 -7.99 -0.91
CA ARG A 178 23.47 -8.57 -2.07
C ARG A 178 24.85 -8.03 -2.31
N LYS A 179 25.35 -7.18 -1.40
CA LYS A 179 26.66 -6.53 -1.53
C LYS A 179 26.82 -5.72 -2.82
N GLN A 180 25.71 -5.32 -3.45
CA GLN A 180 25.70 -4.41 -4.60
C GLN A 180 25.68 -2.97 -4.08
N TYR A 181 26.78 -2.58 -3.43
CA TYR A 181 26.81 -1.39 -2.59
C TYR A 181 26.63 -0.07 -3.35
N ASP A 182 27.10 0.02 -4.59
CA ASP A 182 26.92 1.23 -5.42
C ASP A 182 25.43 1.54 -5.65
N LYS A 183 24.65 0.50 -5.97
CA LYS A 183 23.20 0.62 -6.13
C LYS A 183 22.53 0.87 -4.78
N ALA A 184 22.96 0.15 -3.74
CA ALA A 184 22.41 0.33 -2.40
C ALA A 184 22.56 1.78 -1.91
N LEU A 185 23.73 2.40 -2.14
CA LEU A 185 24.01 3.78 -1.81
C LEU A 185 23.12 4.74 -2.61
N THR A 186 22.97 4.50 -3.92
CA THR A 186 22.09 5.30 -4.78
C THR A 186 20.65 5.32 -4.26
N TYR A 187 20.10 4.16 -3.95
CA TYR A 187 18.74 4.04 -3.42
C TYR A 187 18.61 4.55 -1.98
N ALA A 188 19.66 4.41 -1.17
CA ALA A 188 19.69 5.02 0.15
C ALA A 188 19.63 6.55 0.07
N HIS A 189 20.43 7.16 -0.81
CA HIS A 189 20.39 8.60 -1.06
C HIS A 189 19.00 9.06 -1.52
N LYS A 190 18.40 8.36 -2.48
CA LYS A 190 17.03 8.63 -2.94
C LYS A 190 16.03 8.62 -1.78
N ALA A 191 16.06 7.59 -0.93
CA ALA A 191 15.19 7.50 0.24
C ALA A 191 15.42 8.65 1.24
N TYR A 192 16.67 8.93 1.60
CA TYR A 192 16.99 9.92 2.63
C TYR A 192 16.82 11.36 2.16
N LEU A 193 17.09 11.66 0.88
CA LEU A 193 16.79 12.96 0.28
C LEU A 193 15.28 13.21 0.21
N ALA A 194 14.47 12.15 0.08
CA ALA A 194 13.01 12.22 0.20
C ALA A 194 12.50 12.24 1.66
N GLY A 195 13.39 12.36 2.65
CA GLY A 195 13.03 12.50 4.06
C GLY A 195 12.72 11.19 4.79
N PHE A 196 13.11 10.03 4.25
CA PHE A 196 12.87 8.75 4.92
C PHE A 196 13.55 8.68 6.30
N PRO A 197 12.85 8.32 7.38
CA PRO A 197 13.35 8.59 8.73
C PRO A 197 14.27 7.51 9.31
N LEU A 198 14.24 6.26 8.80
CA LEU A 198 14.91 5.15 9.48
C LEU A 198 16.41 5.07 9.14
N PRO A 199 17.31 5.06 10.14
CA PRO A 199 18.75 5.09 9.90
C PRO A 199 19.35 3.74 9.49
N GLY A 200 18.58 2.64 9.61
CA GLY A 200 19.12 1.28 9.52
C GLY A 200 19.86 0.99 8.22
N LEU A 201 19.39 1.46 7.06
CA LEU A 201 20.10 1.29 5.79
C LEU A 201 21.45 2.03 5.79
N ARG A 202 21.47 3.30 6.21
CA ARG A 202 22.71 4.08 6.38
C ARG A 202 23.68 3.38 7.31
N ASP A 203 23.22 2.89 8.46
CA ASP A 203 24.07 2.23 9.44
C ASP A 203 24.71 0.96 8.88
N ARG A 204 23.94 0.18 8.10
CA ARG A 204 24.46 -1.00 7.40
C ARG A 204 25.51 -0.65 6.35
N LEU A 205 25.30 0.42 5.58
CA LEU A 205 26.27 0.89 4.58
C LEU A 205 27.52 1.47 5.24
N LYS A 206 27.40 2.19 6.35
CA LYS A 206 28.54 2.67 7.16
C LYS A 206 29.37 1.49 7.67
N LYS A 207 28.71 0.47 8.23
CA LYS A 207 29.37 -0.75 8.71
C LYS A 207 30.11 -1.49 7.59
N ALA A 208 29.61 -1.43 6.35
CA ALA A 208 30.26 -2.00 5.18
C ALA A 208 31.40 -1.12 4.61
N GLY A 209 31.59 0.11 5.10
CA GLY A 209 32.54 1.08 4.55
C GLY A 209 32.09 1.70 3.23
N GLN A 210 30.79 1.69 2.94
CA GLN A 210 30.20 2.03 1.63
C GLN A 210 29.30 3.27 1.68
N TRP A 211 29.20 3.91 2.84
CA TRP A 211 28.36 5.10 3.00
C TRP A 211 29.12 6.38 2.69
N THR A 212 28.52 7.21 1.85
CA THR A 212 28.84 8.63 1.72
C THR A 212 27.57 9.45 1.96
N GLU A 213 27.72 10.68 2.46
CA GLU A 213 26.56 11.56 2.61
C GLU A 213 25.99 11.94 1.24
N PRO A 214 24.65 11.99 1.07
CA PRO A 214 24.04 12.43 -0.17
C PRO A 214 24.38 13.92 -0.39
N VAL A 215 24.75 14.28 -1.61
CA VAL A 215 24.86 15.69 -1.99
C VAL A 215 23.43 16.19 -2.19
N PRO A 216 22.95 17.18 -1.40
CA PRO A 216 21.64 17.77 -1.63
C PRO A 216 21.61 18.32 -3.06
N LYS A 217 20.58 17.99 -3.83
CA LYS A 217 20.35 18.66 -5.10
C LYS A 217 20.26 20.16 -4.77
N PRO A 218 21.04 21.06 -5.41
CA PRO A 218 20.91 22.49 -5.19
C PRO A 218 19.43 22.84 -5.29
N ALA A 219 18.90 23.53 -4.27
CA ALA A 219 17.50 23.91 -4.24
C ALA A 219 17.17 24.51 -5.61
N GLU A 220 16.33 23.81 -6.37
CA GLU A 220 15.83 24.31 -7.64
C GLU A 220 15.16 25.62 -7.28
N GLN A 221 15.83 26.73 -7.63
CA GLN A 221 15.36 28.06 -7.32
C GLN A 221 14.00 28.15 -7.97
N THR A 222 12.95 28.01 -7.16
CA THR A 222 11.61 28.35 -7.57
C THR A 222 11.70 29.82 -7.94
N LYS A 223 11.74 30.08 -9.25
CA LYS A 223 11.56 31.43 -9.78
C LYS A 223 10.38 32.02 -9.02
N PRO A 224 10.53 33.20 -8.40
CA PRO A 224 9.41 33.86 -7.76
C PRO A 224 8.26 33.86 -8.76
N ALA A 225 7.11 33.34 -8.34
CA ALA A 225 5.88 33.49 -9.10
C ALA A 225 5.80 34.95 -9.49
N GLN A 226 5.82 35.22 -10.80
CA GLN A 226 5.62 36.56 -11.32
C GLN A 226 4.35 37.07 -10.67
N SER A 227 4.52 38.16 -9.91
CA SER A 227 3.46 38.93 -9.31
C SER A 227 2.32 39.04 -10.30
N VAL A 228 1.18 38.41 -9.96
CA VAL A 228 -0.09 38.69 -10.59
C VAL A 228 -0.31 40.18 -10.39
N GLU A 229 -0.11 40.93 -11.46
CA GLU A 229 -0.39 42.34 -11.51
C GLU A 229 -1.83 42.54 -11.06
N GLN A 230 -1.98 43.29 -9.98
CA GLN A 230 -3.25 43.61 -9.36
C GLN A 230 -4.15 44.29 -10.40
N ALA A 231 -5.17 43.58 -10.86
CA ALA A 231 -6.30 44.23 -11.51
C ALA A 231 -6.99 45.14 -10.49
N LYS A 232 -6.92 46.44 -10.78
CA LYS A 232 -7.55 47.55 -10.06
C LYS A 232 -9.01 47.23 -9.66
N PRO A 233 -9.46 47.62 -8.46
CA PRO A 233 -10.85 47.49 -8.07
C PRO A 233 -11.70 48.53 -8.80
N ALA A 234 -12.78 48.09 -9.44
CA ALA A 234 -13.89 48.95 -9.82
C ALA A 234 -14.97 48.84 -8.74
N THR A 235 -15.44 49.99 -8.24
CA THR A 235 -16.55 50.15 -7.30
C THR A 235 -17.34 51.39 -7.75
N PRO A 236 -18.61 51.56 -7.33
CA PRO A 236 -19.78 50.70 -7.50
C PRO A 236 -20.90 51.45 -8.27
N THR A 237 -21.98 50.76 -8.66
CA THR A 237 -23.27 51.44 -8.87
C THR A 237 -24.29 50.77 -7.96
N ALA A 238 -24.86 51.58 -7.09
CA ALA A 238 -25.91 51.22 -6.16
C ALA A 238 -27.21 50.95 -6.91
N ASP A 239 -27.94 49.91 -6.50
CA ASP A 239 -29.31 50.12 -6.06
C ASP A 239 -29.71 49.05 -5.06
N ALA A 240 -30.38 49.51 -4.02
CA ALA A 240 -30.81 48.74 -2.86
C ALA A 240 -32.15 48.05 -3.15
N ASP A 241 -32.33 46.84 -2.61
CA ASP A 241 -33.50 46.60 -1.75
C ASP A 241 -33.43 45.29 -0.93
N LYS A 242 -33.76 45.48 0.36
CA LYS A 242 -34.37 44.58 1.35
C LYS A 242 -33.77 43.21 1.75
N VAL A 243 -33.11 43.31 2.91
CA VAL A 243 -33.16 42.48 4.15
C VAL A 243 -34.34 41.52 4.30
N GLU A 244 -34.07 40.23 4.54
CA GLU A 244 -34.53 39.48 5.74
C GLU A 244 -33.79 38.14 5.90
N ALA A 245 -33.33 37.83 7.12
CA ALA A 245 -32.62 36.61 7.49
C ALA A 245 -33.53 35.69 8.32
N PRO A 246 -33.46 34.35 8.20
CA PRO A 246 -34.02 33.46 9.20
C PRO A 246 -32.98 33.03 10.24
N VAL A 247 -33.38 33.27 11.47
CA VAL A 247 -32.81 32.91 12.76
C VAL A 247 -32.81 31.39 12.97
N ALA A 248 -31.72 30.87 13.55
CA ALA A 248 -31.65 29.51 14.07
C ALA A 248 -32.47 29.35 15.36
N PRO A 249 -33.19 28.24 15.59
CA PRO A 249 -33.73 27.95 16.91
C PRO A 249 -32.73 27.12 17.74
N ALA A 250 -32.46 27.64 18.93
CA ALA A 250 -31.81 26.94 20.03
C ALA A 250 -32.76 25.94 20.70
N SER A 251 -32.11 24.97 21.35
CA SER A 251 -32.58 23.91 22.22
C SER A 251 -33.70 24.28 23.20
N ALA A 252 -34.61 23.31 23.44
CA ALA A 252 -35.37 23.22 24.69
C ALA A 252 -35.31 21.79 25.22
N ASP A 253 -34.88 21.74 26.47
CA ASP A 253 -34.76 20.63 27.40
C ASP A 253 -36.13 20.31 28.01
N THR A 254 -36.51 19.03 28.05
CA THR A 254 -37.53 18.52 29.00
C THR A 254 -37.15 17.11 29.42
N GLY A 255 -36.89 16.97 30.72
CA GLY A 255 -36.46 15.75 31.41
C GLY A 255 -37.48 14.59 31.49
N PRO A 256 -37.20 13.59 32.34
CA PRO A 256 -37.54 12.19 32.07
C PRO A 256 -38.88 11.77 32.67
N THR A 257 -39.63 10.93 31.94
CA THR A 257 -40.76 10.18 32.49
C THR A 257 -40.41 8.70 32.55
N THR A 258 -40.43 8.17 33.77
CA THR A 258 -40.27 6.77 34.12
C THR A 258 -41.57 6.00 33.87
N ALA A 259 -41.49 4.84 33.21
CA ALA A 259 -42.51 3.80 33.30
C ALA A 259 -41.88 2.41 33.12
N LYS A 260 -42.01 1.58 34.17
CA LYS A 260 -41.68 0.14 34.21
C LYS A 260 -42.86 -0.68 33.64
N PRO A 261 -42.67 -1.97 33.28
CA PRO A 261 -43.57 -2.76 32.43
C PRO A 261 -44.61 -3.56 33.23
N PRO A 262 -45.62 -4.16 32.57
CA PRO A 262 -46.37 -5.25 33.16
C PRO A 262 -45.76 -6.61 32.81
N VAL A 263 -45.77 -7.45 33.83
CA VAL A 263 -45.59 -8.90 33.79
C VAL A 263 -46.88 -9.53 33.27
N GLN A 264 -46.76 -10.48 32.33
CA GLN A 264 -47.47 -11.76 32.30
C GLN A 264 -46.81 -12.68 31.28
#